data_AF-A0A7K4AP78-F1
#
_entry.id   AF-A0A7K4AP78-F1
#
_cell.length_a   1.000
_cell.length_b   1.000
_cell.length_c   1.000
_cell.angle_alpha   90.00
_cell.angle_beta   90.00
_cell.angle_gamma   90.00
#
_symmetry.space_group_name_H-M   'P 1'
#
loop_
_entity.id
_entity.type
_entity.pdbx_description
1 polymer ?
#
loop_
_entity_poly.entity_id
_entity_poly.type
_entity_poly.pdbx_seq_one_letter_code
_entity_poly.pdbx_strand_id
1 'polypeptide(L)'
;MRLWQFGRLNGNSIRIDKEIGEPLGLVDGSQVFSTMFRYEEGGTSSHEIILSTFGPENYRQLFDLTIYMIDRPGACAQASKFLADRNVDILNSDSLSMISGVAMVWKMLVDLSYFGEPADLKAEFDAAKKRSSSSLDLIDALILEESHIADRYTLGATAGSKRIQTKKIKRKARTPSQIQKGNYQIPKEFMSELGDVKDGQPFMMVGDMESYVLSITLLDPSLQLMSISLVVPDKPGAINQVAEALGRSSANIIMLHTKVLNYYESMSLEIVADVSQCTVSMDELRARIEVALSAFKTPSEVKQFRPIVL
;
A
#
# COMPACT_ATOMS: atom_id res chain seq x y z
N MET A 1 7.64 -0.58 4.69
CA MET A 1 7.97 0.86 4.52
C MET A 1 6.77 1.66 5.00
N ARG A 2 6.96 2.85 5.61
CA ARG A 2 5.82 3.75 5.88
C ARG A 2 5.40 4.34 4.54
N LEU A 3 4.22 3.99 4.05
CA LEU A 3 3.62 4.56 2.85
C LEU A 3 2.29 5.16 3.23
N TRP A 4 2.32 6.13 4.12
CA TRP A 4 1.14 6.93 4.43
C TRP A 4 1.59 8.34 4.74
N GLN A 5 0.69 9.28 4.50
CA GLN A 5 0.94 10.69 4.69
C GLN A 5 -0.38 11.42 4.95
N PHE A 6 -0.32 12.52 5.70
CA PHE A 6 -1.43 13.45 5.78
C PHE A 6 -1.11 14.74 5.04
N GLY A 7 -2.13 15.40 4.52
CA GLY A 7 -2.00 16.70 3.88
C GLY A 7 -3.29 17.50 3.96
N ARG A 8 -3.24 18.70 3.36
CA ARG A 8 -4.39 19.58 3.21
C ARG A 8 -4.73 19.75 1.74
N LEU A 9 -6.02 19.66 1.44
CA LEU A 9 -6.53 19.97 0.11
C LEU A 9 -6.26 21.44 -0.22
N ASN A 10 -5.84 21.72 -1.44
CA ASN A 10 -5.71 23.08 -1.97
C ASN A 10 -6.69 23.26 -3.14
N GLY A 11 -7.85 23.82 -2.85
CA GLY A 11 -9.01 23.89 -3.75
C GLY A 11 -9.50 22.49 -4.12
N ASN A 12 -9.10 22.02 -5.29
CA ASN A 12 -9.37 20.66 -5.79
C ASN A 12 -8.08 19.89 -6.13
N SER A 13 -6.95 20.34 -5.59
CA SER A 13 -5.62 19.78 -5.83
C SER A 13 -5.06 19.11 -4.58
N ILE A 14 -4.45 17.93 -4.77
CA ILE A 14 -3.78 17.15 -3.74
C ILE A 14 -2.29 17.10 -4.07
N ARG A 15 -1.45 17.49 -3.11
CA ARG A 15 0.00 17.32 -3.22
C ARG A 15 0.39 15.92 -2.78
N ILE A 16 1.09 15.21 -3.64
CA ILE A 16 1.67 13.89 -3.41
C ILE A 16 3.18 14.09 -3.28
N ASP A 17 3.71 13.85 -2.09
CA ASP A 17 5.15 13.97 -1.88
C ASP A 17 5.89 12.77 -2.45
N LYS A 18 7.18 12.98 -2.75
CA LYS A 18 8.05 11.99 -3.39
C LYS A 18 8.15 10.70 -2.60
N GLU A 19 8.21 10.78 -1.28
CA GLU A 19 8.37 9.61 -0.40
C GLU A 19 7.23 8.59 -0.53
N ILE A 20 6.01 9.05 -0.83
CA ILE A 20 4.85 8.18 -1.06
C ILE A 20 4.56 7.97 -2.55
N GLY A 21 4.83 8.97 -3.39
CA GLY A 21 4.50 8.94 -4.82
C GLY A 21 5.51 8.18 -5.69
N GLU A 22 6.81 8.37 -5.48
CA GLU A 22 7.87 7.75 -6.32
C GLU A 22 7.80 6.21 -6.29
N PRO A 23 7.62 5.53 -5.14
CA PRO A 23 7.48 4.08 -5.09
C PRO A 23 6.30 3.54 -5.91
N LEU A 24 5.27 4.36 -6.15
CA LEU A 24 4.07 3.99 -6.89
C LEU A 24 4.10 4.47 -8.36
N GLY A 25 5.20 5.08 -8.80
CA GLY A 25 5.31 5.68 -10.14
C GLY A 25 4.47 6.97 -10.30
N LEU A 26 3.96 7.55 -9.21
CA LEU A 26 3.17 8.78 -9.20
C LEU A 26 4.10 10.00 -9.20
N VAL A 27 4.87 10.14 -10.27
CA VAL A 27 5.87 11.20 -10.46
C VAL A 27 5.43 12.23 -11.49
N ASP A 28 6.09 13.38 -11.53
CA ASP A 28 5.80 14.41 -12.51
C ASP A 28 5.82 13.89 -13.95
N GLY A 29 4.74 14.18 -14.67
CA GLY A 29 4.55 13.75 -16.04
C GLY A 29 3.83 12.40 -16.19
N SER A 30 3.69 11.62 -15.11
CA SER A 30 3.03 10.31 -15.18
C SER A 30 1.54 10.44 -15.50
N GLN A 31 1.05 9.50 -16.31
CA GLN A 31 -0.39 9.33 -16.54
C GLN A 31 -0.98 8.51 -15.40
N VAL A 32 -2.00 9.06 -14.77
CA VAL A 32 -2.63 8.50 -13.58
C VAL A 32 -4.10 8.26 -13.83
N PHE A 33 -4.49 7.00 -13.75
CA PHE A 33 -5.87 6.56 -13.72
C PHE A 33 -6.41 6.72 -12.31
N SER A 34 -7.68 7.10 -12.24
CA SER A 34 -8.33 7.35 -10.96
C SER A 34 -9.75 6.83 -10.94
N THR A 35 -10.10 6.20 -9.82
CA THR A 35 -11.45 5.76 -9.50
C THR A 35 -11.83 6.27 -8.12
N MET A 36 -13.12 6.41 -7.85
CA MET A 36 -13.62 6.78 -6.53
C MET A 36 -14.59 5.72 -6.04
N PHE A 37 -14.55 5.45 -4.74
CA PHE A 37 -15.49 4.61 -4.04
C PHE A 37 -16.14 5.38 -2.91
N ARG A 38 -17.44 5.12 -2.70
CA ARG A 38 -18.19 5.57 -1.53
C ARG A 38 -18.44 4.37 -0.62
N TYR A 39 -18.13 4.54 0.65
CA TYR A 39 -18.32 3.56 1.71
C TYR A 39 -19.40 4.04 2.66
N GLU A 40 -20.35 3.17 3.00
CA GLU A 40 -21.46 3.49 3.90
C GLU A 40 -21.64 2.41 4.97
N GLU A 41 -21.80 2.84 6.22
CA GLU A 41 -22.07 1.98 7.36
C GLU A 41 -22.78 2.78 8.45
N GLY A 42 -23.89 2.26 8.99
CA GLY A 42 -24.54 2.85 10.17
C GLY A 42 -24.96 4.33 10.03
N GLY A 43 -25.27 4.81 8.81
CA GLY A 43 -25.60 6.21 8.54
C GLY A 43 -24.39 7.14 8.36
N THR A 44 -23.17 6.61 8.50
CA THR A 44 -21.92 7.31 8.17
C THR A 44 -21.51 6.96 6.75
N SER A 45 -20.95 7.94 6.03
CA SER A 45 -20.39 7.71 4.70
C SER A 45 -19.03 8.39 4.53
N SER A 46 -18.14 7.78 3.76
CA SER A 46 -16.87 8.37 3.38
C SER A 46 -16.49 7.99 1.96
N HIS A 47 -15.53 8.70 1.38
CA HIS A 47 -15.06 8.51 0.02
C HIS A 47 -13.56 8.21 0.00
N GLU A 48 -13.18 7.28 -0.88
CA GLU A 48 -11.80 6.97 -1.22
C GLU A 48 -11.58 7.31 -2.69
N ILE A 49 -10.51 8.04 -3.00
CA ILE A 49 -9.98 8.20 -4.34
C ILE A 49 -8.78 7.28 -4.46
N ILE A 50 -8.77 6.41 -5.47
CA ILE A 50 -7.66 5.52 -5.76
C ILE A 50 -6.97 5.99 -7.02
N LEU A 51 -5.65 6.17 -6.94
CA LEU A 51 -4.78 6.54 -8.04
C LEU A 51 -3.88 5.36 -8.42
N SER A 52 -3.68 5.12 -9.72
CA SER A 52 -2.75 4.13 -10.23
C SER A 52 -2.18 4.58 -11.58
N THR A 53 -0.94 4.20 -11.86
CA THR A 53 -0.33 4.35 -13.20
C THR A 53 -0.80 3.25 -14.16
N PHE A 54 -1.38 2.17 -13.64
CA PHE A 54 -1.96 1.09 -14.43
C PHE A 54 -3.40 1.44 -14.83
N GLY A 55 -3.73 1.22 -16.10
CA GLY A 55 -5.06 1.50 -16.63
C GLY A 55 -6.06 0.36 -16.39
N PRO A 56 -7.37 0.66 -16.31
CA PRO A 56 -8.43 -0.34 -16.07
C PRO A 56 -8.52 -1.46 -17.11
N GLU A 57 -7.99 -1.24 -18.31
CA GLU A 57 -8.06 -2.18 -19.43
C GLU A 57 -6.89 -3.18 -19.41
N ASN A 58 -5.80 -2.86 -18.71
CA ASN A 58 -4.57 -3.64 -18.74
C ASN A 58 -4.52 -4.73 -17.66
N TYR A 59 -5.49 -4.79 -16.77
CA TYR A 59 -5.41 -5.59 -15.54
C TYR A 59 -5.65 -7.09 -15.69
N ARG A 60 -6.15 -7.57 -16.85
CA ARG A 60 -6.59 -8.97 -16.99
C ARG A 60 -5.48 -9.97 -17.29
N GLN A 61 -4.31 -9.51 -17.72
CA GLN A 61 -3.18 -10.39 -18.02
C GLN A 61 -1.90 -9.93 -17.32
N LEU A 62 -2.04 -9.29 -16.16
CA LEU A 62 -0.90 -8.95 -15.31
C LEU A 62 -0.66 -10.07 -14.31
N PHE A 63 0.59 -10.50 -14.22
CA PHE A 63 1.00 -11.59 -13.35
C PHE A 63 2.23 -11.20 -12.54
N ASP A 64 2.29 -11.72 -11.34
CA ASP A 64 3.50 -11.68 -10.53
C ASP A 64 4.39 -12.85 -10.96
N LEU A 65 5.54 -12.52 -11.53
CA LEU A 65 6.54 -13.45 -12.02
C LEU A 65 7.76 -13.42 -11.11
N THR A 66 8.11 -14.56 -10.52
CA THR A 66 9.33 -14.74 -9.74
C THR A 66 10.27 -15.71 -10.44
N ILE A 67 11.49 -15.27 -10.74
CA ILE A 67 12.56 -16.11 -11.28
C ILE A 67 13.65 -16.29 -10.23
N TYR A 68 13.96 -17.55 -9.92
CA TYR A 68 15.10 -17.95 -9.09
C TYR A 68 16.27 -18.30 -9.99
N MET A 69 17.45 -17.75 -9.72
CA MET A 69 18.63 -17.91 -10.56
C MET A 69 19.92 -17.93 -9.75
N ILE A 70 20.98 -18.47 -10.35
CA ILE A 70 22.32 -18.44 -9.80
C ILE A 70 22.85 -17.00 -9.91
N ASP A 71 23.38 -16.44 -8.81
CA ASP A 71 23.95 -15.09 -8.80
C ASP A 71 25.30 -15.06 -9.52
N ARG A 72 25.25 -14.97 -10.85
CA ARG A 72 26.41 -14.93 -11.75
C ARG A 72 26.16 -13.98 -12.94
N PRO A 73 27.24 -13.43 -13.53
CA PRO A 73 27.12 -12.66 -14.76
C PRO A 73 26.35 -13.43 -15.84
N GLY A 74 25.36 -12.79 -16.44
CA GLY A 74 24.52 -13.37 -17.48
C GLY A 74 23.20 -13.99 -17.00
N ALA A 75 22.98 -14.20 -15.69
CA ALA A 75 21.74 -14.79 -15.18
C ALA A 75 20.50 -13.97 -15.53
N CYS A 76 20.52 -12.66 -15.22
CA CYS A 76 19.42 -11.75 -15.63
C CYS A 76 19.28 -11.66 -17.15
N ALA A 77 20.38 -11.75 -17.91
CA ALA A 77 20.34 -11.69 -19.38
C ALA A 77 19.67 -12.93 -19.98
N GLN A 78 19.91 -14.13 -19.42
CA GLN A 78 19.20 -15.35 -19.81
C GLN A 78 17.71 -15.23 -19.51
N ALA A 79 17.37 -14.75 -18.30
CA ALA A 79 15.98 -14.58 -17.87
C ALA A 79 15.25 -13.56 -18.75
N SER A 80 15.82 -12.38 -18.95
CA SER A 80 15.22 -11.32 -19.78
C SER A 80 15.11 -11.76 -21.24
N LYS A 81 16.09 -12.50 -21.77
CA LYS A 81 16.02 -13.03 -23.14
C LYS A 81 14.91 -14.06 -23.29
N PHE A 82 14.76 -14.97 -22.32
CA PHE A 82 13.67 -15.96 -22.34
C PHE A 82 12.29 -15.31 -22.41
N LEU A 83 12.09 -14.23 -21.65
CA LEU A 83 10.85 -13.43 -21.62
C LEU A 83 10.67 -12.61 -22.90
N ALA A 84 11.73 -11.93 -23.36
CA ALA A 84 11.70 -11.11 -24.57
C ALA A 84 11.40 -11.93 -25.83
N ASP A 85 11.98 -13.13 -25.96
CA ASP A 85 11.71 -14.04 -27.08
C ASP A 85 10.22 -14.50 -27.13
N ARG A 86 9.46 -14.23 -26.06
CA ARG A 86 8.04 -14.55 -25.87
C ARG A 86 7.14 -13.33 -25.82
N ASN A 87 7.66 -12.14 -26.12
CA ASN A 87 6.91 -10.88 -26.02
C ASN A 87 6.27 -10.65 -24.63
N VAL A 88 6.91 -11.14 -23.56
CA VAL A 88 6.49 -10.82 -22.20
C VAL A 88 7.04 -9.45 -21.84
N ASP A 89 6.16 -8.50 -21.52
CA ASP A 89 6.55 -7.15 -21.12
C ASP A 89 6.75 -7.09 -19.60
N ILE A 90 7.82 -6.43 -19.15
CA ILE A 90 8.14 -6.28 -17.73
C ILE A 90 7.73 -4.87 -17.32
N LEU A 91 6.72 -4.77 -16.45
CA LEU A 91 6.14 -3.48 -16.07
C LEU A 91 6.89 -2.87 -14.88
N ASN A 92 6.97 -3.62 -13.78
CA ASN A 92 7.74 -3.27 -12.58
C ASN A 92 8.61 -4.46 -12.20
N SER A 93 9.79 -4.21 -11.64
CA SER A 93 10.64 -5.32 -11.19
C SER A 93 11.64 -4.92 -10.13
N ASP A 94 11.92 -5.85 -9.23
CA ASP A 94 12.98 -5.76 -8.24
C ASP A 94 13.82 -7.05 -8.28
N SER A 95 15.14 -6.91 -8.41
CA SER A 95 16.07 -8.02 -8.30
C SER A 95 16.94 -7.86 -7.06
N LEU A 96 17.22 -8.98 -6.39
CA LEU A 96 18.04 -9.01 -5.19
C LEU A 96 18.92 -10.26 -5.20
N SER A 97 20.23 -10.05 -5.05
CA SER A 97 21.15 -11.13 -4.66
C SER A 97 20.82 -11.56 -3.23
N MET A 98 20.17 -12.71 -3.09
CA MET A 98 19.79 -13.26 -1.78
C MET A 98 21.02 -13.74 -1.03
N ILE A 99 21.94 -14.41 -1.74
CA ILE A 99 23.25 -14.82 -1.25
C ILE A 99 24.25 -14.50 -2.35
N SER A 100 25.10 -13.50 -2.09
CA SER A 100 26.05 -12.99 -3.09
C SER A 100 26.90 -14.11 -3.69
N GLY A 101 26.91 -14.17 -5.02
CA GLY A 101 27.67 -15.17 -5.80
C GLY A 101 27.07 -16.59 -5.80
N VAL A 102 25.92 -16.78 -5.13
CA VAL A 102 25.25 -18.08 -5.02
C VAL A 102 23.84 -18.02 -5.62
N ALA A 103 22.98 -17.13 -5.11
CA ALA A 103 21.57 -17.12 -5.46
C ALA A 103 21.01 -15.70 -5.57
N MET A 104 20.21 -15.48 -6.61
CA MET A 104 19.50 -14.25 -6.91
C MET A 104 18.03 -14.57 -7.18
N VAL A 105 17.16 -13.65 -6.76
CA VAL A 105 15.73 -13.69 -7.09
C VAL A 105 15.37 -12.42 -7.83
N TRP A 106 14.63 -12.56 -8.92
CA TRP A 106 14.05 -11.45 -9.65
C TRP A 106 12.53 -11.56 -9.59
N LYS A 107 11.90 -10.58 -8.94
CA LYS A 107 10.43 -10.46 -8.87
C LYS A 107 9.99 -9.38 -9.84
N MET A 108 8.96 -9.66 -10.61
CA MET A 108 8.45 -8.79 -11.66
C MET A 108 6.93 -8.81 -11.64
N LEU A 109 6.33 -7.66 -11.94
CA LEU A 109 4.99 -7.58 -12.50
C LEU A 109 5.15 -7.62 -14.02
N VAL A 110 4.51 -8.57 -14.68
CA VAL A 110 4.61 -8.74 -16.14
C VAL A 110 3.25 -8.66 -16.81
N ASP A 111 3.23 -8.17 -18.06
CA ASP A 111 2.08 -8.22 -18.94
C ASP A 111 2.23 -9.39 -19.93
N LEU A 112 1.26 -10.30 -19.90
CA LEU A 112 1.20 -11.46 -20.79
C LEU A 112 0.24 -11.28 -21.97
N SER A 113 -0.35 -10.09 -22.14
CA SER A 113 -1.32 -9.74 -23.20
C SER A 113 -0.86 -10.09 -24.62
N TYR A 114 0.44 -10.09 -24.86
CA TYR A 114 1.04 -10.36 -26.17
C TYR A 114 1.69 -11.74 -26.31
N PHE A 115 1.68 -12.54 -25.24
CA PHE A 115 2.19 -13.91 -25.24
C PHE A 115 1.09 -14.93 -25.52
N GLY A 116 0.05 -15.00 -24.68
CA GLY A 116 -0.97 -16.05 -24.73
C GLY A 116 -1.36 -16.53 -23.34
N GLU A 117 -1.66 -17.83 -23.19
CA GLU A 117 -2.11 -18.39 -21.92
C GLU A 117 -0.97 -18.47 -20.89
N PRO A 118 -1.15 -17.98 -19.66
CA PRO A 118 -0.12 -17.98 -18.61
C PRO A 118 0.51 -19.35 -18.34
N ALA A 119 -0.30 -20.42 -18.42
CA ALA A 119 0.15 -21.80 -18.21
C ALA A 119 1.19 -22.25 -19.25
N ASP A 120 1.09 -21.73 -20.48
CA ASP A 120 2.00 -22.09 -21.57
C ASP A 120 3.40 -21.52 -21.32
N LEU A 121 3.53 -20.35 -20.69
CA LEU A 121 4.83 -19.75 -20.37
C LEU A 121 5.66 -20.67 -19.47
N LYS A 122 5.01 -21.23 -18.44
CA LYS A 122 5.64 -22.17 -17.52
C LYS A 122 5.99 -23.49 -18.21
N ALA A 123 5.09 -24.00 -19.04
CA ALA A 123 5.31 -25.23 -19.80
C ALA A 123 6.49 -25.09 -20.76
N GLU A 124 6.60 -23.96 -21.45
CA GLU A 124 7.72 -23.65 -22.34
C GLU A 124 9.04 -23.50 -21.59
N PHE A 125 9.04 -22.85 -20.41
CA PHE A 125 10.21 -22.77 -19.54
C PHE A 125 10.71 -24.16 -19.16
N ASP A 126 9.82 -25.03 -18.70
CA ASP A 126 10.18 -26.40 -18.29
C ASP A 126 10.68 -27.24 -19.47
N ALA A 127 10.08 -27.07 -20.64
CA ALA A 127 10.54 -27.72 -21.86
C ALA A 127 11.94 -27.24 -22.26
N ALA A 128 12.22 -25.93 -22.17
CA ALA A 128 13.53 -25.36 -22.45
C ALA A 128 14.60 -25.86 -21.46
N LYS A 129 14.29 -25.91 -20.15
CA LYS A 129 15.18 -26.49 -19.13
C LYS A 129 15.49 -27.97 -19.38
N LYS A 130 14.49 -28.78 -19.75
CA LYS A 130 14.67 -30.22 -20.05
C LYS A 130 15.57 -30.48 -21.26
N ARG A 131 15.55 -29.59 -22.25
CA ARG A 131 16.43 -29.67 -23.43
C ARG A 131 17.90 -29.38 -23.11
N SER A 132 18.24 -29.09 -21.84
CA SER A 132 19.60 -28.79 -21.36
C SER A 132 20.27 -27.68 -22.17
N SER A 133 19.52 -26.64 -22.52
CA SER A 133 20.07 -25.52 -23.26
C SER A 133 20.96 -24.66 -22.35
N SER A 134 22.14 -24.29 -22.84
CA SER A 134 23.01 -23.29 -22.19
C SER A 134 22.37 -21.90 -22.08
N SER A 135 21.16 -21.72 -22.62
CA SER A 135 20.42 -20.47 -22.58
C SER A 135 19.65 -20.24 -21.28
N LEU A 136 19.46 -21.28 -20.43
CA LEU A 136 18.76 -21.21 -19.14
C LEU A 136 19.49 -22.00 -18.04
N ASP A 137 20.79 -22.22 -18.20
CA ASP A 137 21.60 -22.99 -17.24
C ASP A 137 21.80 -22.24 -15.92
N LEU A 138 21.71 -20.90 -15.94
CA LEU A 138 21.80 -20.06 -14.74
C LEU A 138 20.44 -19.82 -14.06
N ILE A 139 19.34 -20.32 -14.63
CA ILE A 139 17.99 -20.12 -14.10
C ILE A 139 17.48 -21.42 -13.49
N ASP A 140 17.07 -21.38 -12.21
CA ASP A 140 16.62 -22.57 -11.50
C ASP A 140 15.12 -22.80 -11.65
N ALA A 141 14.32 -21.76 -11.41
CA ALA A 141 12.87 -21.86 -11.40
C ALA A 141 12.18 -20.58 -11.86
N LEU A 142 10.97 -20.75 -12.38
CA LEU A 142 10.04 -19.70 -12.75
C LEU A 142 8.70 -19.98 -12.07
N ILE A 143 8.20 -19.01 -11.30
CA ILE A 143 6.90 -19.07 -10.62
C ILE A 143 6.04 -17.93 -11.14
N LEU A 144 4.80 -18.23 -11.49
CA LEU A 144 3.83 -17.28 -12.04
C LEU A 144 2.56 -17.34 -11.19
N GLU A 145 2.12 -16.19 -10.70
CA GLU A 145 0.94 -16.01 -9.85
C GLU A 145 0.06 -14.90 -10.42
N GLU A 146 -1.27 -15.03 -10.29
CA GLU A 146 -2.19 -13.97 -10.72
C GLU A 146 -1.92 -12.69 -9.93
N SER A 147 -1.82 -11.55 -10.62
CA SER A 147 -1.62 -10.27 -9.94
C SER A 147 -2.93 -9.74 -9.37
N HIS A 148 -2.88 -9.24 -8.15
CA HIS A 148 -3.98 -8.57 -7.46
C HIS A 148 -4.02 -7.05 -7.68
N ILE A 149 -3.20 -6.54 -8.59
CA ILE A 149 -3.04 -5.10 -8.85
C ILE A 149 -4.34 -4.38 -9.23
N ALA A 150 -5.29 -5.12 -9.78
CA ALA A 150 -6.61 -4.61 -10.19
C ALA A 150 -7.60 -4.48 -9.03
N ASP A 151 -7.41 -5.24 -7.94
CA ASP A 151 -8.46 -5.50 -6.95
C ASP A 151 -8.85 -4.21 -6.24
N ARG A 152 -7.87 -3.42 -5.79
CA ARG A 152 -8.15 -2.11 -5.18
C ARG A 152 -8.84 -1.17 -6.15
N TYR A 153 -8.42 -1.12 -7.42
CA TYR A 153 -9.03 -0.25 -8.43
C TYR A 153 -10.46 -0.69 -8.82
N THR A 154 -10.78 -1.98 -8.71
CA THR A 154 -12.06 -2.53 -9.17
C THR A 154 -13.08 -2.69 -8.04
N LEU A 155 -12.64 -3.12 -6.86
CA LEU A 155 -13.46 -3.50 -5.72
C LEU A 155 -13.38 -2.51 -4.54
N GLY A 156 -12.31 -1.70 -4.48
CA GLY A 156 -12.07 -0.77 -3.38
C GLY A 156 -11.55 -1.43 -2.10
N ALA A 157 -11.36 -0.66 -1.03
CA ALA A 157 -10.71 -1.14 0.21
C ALA A 157 -11.49 -2.20 1.02
N THR A 158 -12.82 -2.30 0.87
CA THR A 158 -13.66 -3.16 1.74
C THR A 158 -14.41 -4.27 0.99
N ALA A 159 -13.84 -4.77 -0.10
CA ALA A 159 -14.45 -5.80 -0.96
C ALA A 159 -14.95 -7.05 -0.19
N GLY A 160 -14.27 -7.44 0.89
CA GLY A 160 -14.65 -8.59 1.72
C GLY A 160 -15.65 -8.30 2.84
N SER A 161 -16.06 -7.05 3.05
CA SER A 161 -16.96 -6.67 4.15
C SER A 161 -18.42 -6.94 3.81
N LYS A 162 -19.12 -7.66 4.69
CA LYS A 162 -20.59 -7.86 4.60
C LYS A 162 -21.39 -6.70 5.21
N ARG A 163 -20.73 -5.83 5.98
CA ARG A 163 -21.37 -4.74 6.73
C ARG A 163 -21.26 -3.39 6.03
N ILE A 164 -20.12 -3.14 5.38
CA ILE A 164 -19.84 -1.86 4.73
C ILE A 164 -20.35 -1.94 3.30
N GLN A 165 -21.31 -1.08 2.95
CA GLN A 165 -21.78 -0.97 1.58
C GLN A 165 -20.77 -0.18 0.77
N THR A 166 -20.32 -0.74 -0.35
CA THR A 166 -19.32 -0.12 -1.23
C THR A 166 -19.94 0.19 -2.59
N LYS A 167 -19.87 1.45 -3.00
CA LYS A 167 -20.37 1.90 -4.31
C LYS A 167 -19.25 2.56 -5.11
N LYS A 168 -18.94 1.99 -6.27
CA LYS A 168 -18.01 2.61 -7.23
C LYS A 168 -18.65 3.80 -7.93
N ILE A 169 -17.96 4.93 -7.92
CA ILE A 169 -18.34 6.16 -8.60
C ILE A 169 -17.68 6.17 -9.98
N LYS A 170 -18.51 6.15 -11.04
CA LYS A 170 -18.02 6.07 -12.42
C LYS A 170 -17.71 7.46 -12.97
N ARG A 171 -16.50 7.65 -13.50
CA ARG A 171 -16.16 8.82 -14.32
C ARG A 171 -16.83 8.71 -15.69
N LYS A 172 -17.31 9.84 -16.23
CA LYS A 172 -17.83 9.92 -17.61
C LYS A 172 -16.69 9.87 -18.62
N ALA A 173 -15.57 10.53 -18.31
CA ALA A 173 -14.35 10.49 -19.10
C ALA A 173 -13.34 9.50 -18.49
N ARG A 174 -12.87 8.52 -19.28
CA ARG A 174 -11.83 7.55 -18.87
C ARG A 174 -10.41 8.08 -19.05
N THR A 175 -10.25 9.36 -19.39
CA THR A 175 -8.94 9.95 -19.63
C THR A 175 -8.11 9.97 -18.35
N PRO A 176 -6.86 9.48 -18.40
CA PRO A 176 -5.95 9.62 -17.27
C PRO A 176 -5.70 11.10 -16.98
N SER A 177 -5.49 11.41 -15.70
CA SER A 177 -4.97 12.71 -15.27
C SER A 177 -3.44 12.67 -15.35
N GLN A 178 -2.79 13.82 -15.24
CA GLN A 178 -1.33 13.88 -15.19
C GLN A 178 -0.88 14.50 -13.86
N ILE A 179 0.15 13.94 -13.24
CA ILE A 179 0.79 14.57 -12.09
C ILE A 179 1.65 15.75 -12.58
N GLN A 180 1.46 16.92 -11.98
CA GLN A 180 2.18 18.12 -12.33
C GLN A 180 2.75 18.81 -11.08
N LYS A 181 4.08 18.90 -11.01
CA LYS A 181 4.83 19.48 -9.88
C LYS A 181 4.44 18.85 -8.53
N GLY A 182 4.24 17.54 -8.52
CA GLY A 182 3.78 16.74 -7.38
C GLY A 182 2.29 16.89 -7.06
N ASN A 183 1.49 17.51 -7.94
CA ASN A 183 0.07 17.72 -7.68
C ASN A 183 -0.80 16.84 -8.57
N TYR A 184 -1.77 16.19 -7.94
CA TYR A 184 -2.90 15.53 -8.58
C TYR A 184 -4.12 16.45 -8.54
N GLN A 185 -4.73 16.67 -9.70
CA GLN A 185 -5.95 17.47 -9.82
C GLN A 185 -7.17 16.55 -9.73
N ILE A 186 -7.98 16.72 -8.69
CA ILE A 186 -9.21 15.91 -8.53
C ILE A 186 -10.18 16.25 -9.67
N PRO A 187 -10.66 15.24 -10.43
CA PRO A 187 -11.67 15.43 -11.47
C PRO A 187 -12.95 16.09 -10.94
N LYS A 188 -13.61 16.89 -11.79
CA LYS A 188 -14.83 17.62 -11.38
C LYS A 188 -15.95 16.69 -10.91
N GLU A 189 -16.09 15.52 -11.54
CA GLU A 189 -17.09 14.53 -11.17
C GLU A 189 -16.86 14.00 -9.75
N PHE A 190 -15.60 13.83 -9.36
CA PHE A 190 -15.23 13.44 -7.99
C PHE A 190 -15.48 14.58 -7.00
N MET A 191 -15.13 15.82 -7.36
CA MET A 191 -15.46 16.99 -6.53
C MET A 191 -16.97 17.13 -6.30
N SER A 192 -17.81 16.86 -7.30
CA SER A 192 -19.27 16.90 -7.15
C SER A 192 -19.80 15.83 -6.19
N GLU A 193 -19.21 14.64 -6.17
CA GLU A 193 -19.60 13.55 -5.26
C GLU A 193 -19.11 13.79 -3.84
N LEU A 194 -17.94 14.42 -3.67
CA LEU A 194 -17.43 14.82 -2.36
C LEU A 194 -18.25 15.95 -1.72
N GLY A 195 -19.02 16.71 -2.50
CA GLY A 195 -19.93 17.76 -2.01
C GLY A 195 -19.20 19.01 -1.51
N ASP A 196 -19.61 19.53 -0.35
CA ASP A 196 -19.13 20.79 0.24
C ASP A 196 -17.75 20.66 0.92
N VAL A 197 -16.78 20.10 0.19
CA VAL A 197 -15.38 20.02 0.63
C VAL A 197 -14.80 21.43 0.72
N LYS A 198 -14.20 21.74 1.87
CA LYS A 198 -13.57 23.05 2.10
C LYS A 198 -12.11 23.04 1.70
N ASP A 199 -11.64 24.19 1.23
CA ASP A 199 -10.21 24.41 1.09
C ASP A 199 -9.49 24.21 2.43
N GLY A 200 -8.32 23.58 2.39
CA GLY A 200 -7.59 23.17 3.57
C GLY A 200 -8.13 21.92 4.27
N GLN A 201 -9.20 21.27 3.80
CA GLN A 201 -9.71 20.06 4.45
C GLN A 201 -8.61 18.97 4.52
N PRO A 202 -8.40 18.36 5.70
CA PRO A 202 -7.37 17.34 5.85
C PRO A 202 -7.70 16.09 5.03
N PHE A 203 -6.66 15.42 4.54
CA PHE A 203 -6.76 14.11 3.92
C PHE A 203 -5.65 13.19 4.41
N MET A 204 -5.90 11.89 4.28
CA MET A 204 -4.91 10.84 4.47
C MET A 204 -4.64 10.16 3.12
N MET A 205 -3.37 9.88 2.87
CA MET A 205 -2.91 9.07 1.75
C MET A 205 -2.30 7.78 2.30
N VAL A 206 -2.57 6.66 1.64
CA VAL A 206 -1.98 5.34 1.96
C VAL A 206 -1.57 4.68 0.65
N GLY A 207 -0.26 4.42 0.51
CA GLY A 207 0.31 3.68 -0.61
C GLY A 207 0.28 2.19 -0.34
N ASP A 208 -0.21 1.44 -1.33
CA ASP A 208 -0.29 -0.01 -1.34
C ASP A 208 0.65 -0.52 -2.44
N MET A 209 1.77 -1.12 -2.04
CA MET A 209 2.80 -1.59 -2.97
C MET A 209 2.43 -2.91 -3.64
N GLU A 210 1.54 -3.71 -3.04
CA GLU A 210 1.08 -4.96 -3.64
C GLU A 210 0.16 -4.63 -4.83
N SER A 211 -0.70 -3.62 -4.66
CA SER A 211 -1.60 -3.15 -5.71
C SER A 211 -1.09 -1.97 -6.54
N TYR A 212 0.11 -1.45 -6.26
CA TYR A 212 0.64 -0.20 -6.85
C TYR A 212 -0.42 0.92 -6.95
N VAL A 213 -1.13 1.15 -5.84
CA VAL A 213 -2.14 2.20 -5.76
C VAL A 213 -1.86 3.18 -4.63
N LEU A 214 -2.27 4.43 -4.84
CA LEU A 214 -2.39 5.42 -3.77
C LEU A 214 -3.87 5.61 -3.44
N SER A 215 -4.24 5.24 -2.23
CA SER A 215 -5.54 5.52 -1.64
C SER A 215 -5.53 6.90 -0.99
N ILE A 216 -6.55 7.71 -1.24
CA ILE A 216 -6.70 9.05 -0.67
C ILE A 216 -8.11 9.18 -0.09
N THR A 217 -8.18 9.51 1.20
CA THR A 217 -9.43 9.67 1.94
C THR A 217 -9.46 11.06 2.57
N LEU A 218 -10.51 11.83 2.28
CA LEU A 218 -10.74 13.10 2.98
C LEU A 218 -11.17 12.79 4.42
N LEU A 219 -10.58 13.51 5.36
CA LEU A 219 -10.86 13.39 6.77
C LEU A 219 -11.89 14.45 7.20
N ASP A 220 -12.59 14.16 8.30
CA ASP A 220 -13.45 15.15 8.93
C ASP A 220 -12.58 16.32 9.45
N PRO A 221 -12.90 17.59 9.13
CA PRO A 221 -12.13 18.75 9.61
C PRO A 221 -12.07 18.89 11.14
N SER A 222 -12.97 18.22 11.88
CA SER A 222 -13.03 18.24 13.35
C SER A 222 -12.11 17.22 14.03
N LEU A 223 -11.48 16.30 13.27
CA LEU A 223 -10.56 15.33 13.85
C LEU A 223 -9.37 16.02 14.51
N GLN A 224 -8.94 15.48 15.64
CA GLN A 224 -7.74 15.91 16.35
C GLN A 224 -6.75 14.76 16.33
N LEU A 225 -5.77 14.82 15.43
CA LEU A 225 -4.85 13.71 15.22
C LEU A 225 -3.67 13.77 16.19
N MET A 226 -3.37 12.62 16.80
CA MET A 226 -2.23 12.42 17.70
C MET A 226 -1.37 11.27 17.17
N SER A 227 -0.08 11.54 16.97
CA SER A 227 0.93 10.51 16.77
C SER A 227 1.43 10.01 18.13
N ILE A 228 1.35 8.70 18.35
CA ILE A 228 1.76 8.02 19.58
C ILE A 228 2.83 7.01 19.22
N SER A 229 4.04 7.21 19.74
CA SER A 229 5.20 6.33 19.52
C SER A 229 5.52 5.55 20.79
N LEU A 230 5.61 4.23 20.68
CA LEU A 230 5.75 3.29 21.79
C LEU A 230 6.84 2.26 21.48
N VAL A 231 7.45 1.70 22.52
CA VAL A 231 8.13 0.39 22.49
C VAL A 231 7.32 -0.55 23.36
N VAL A 232 6.83 -1.62 22.76
CA VAL A 232 6.01 -2.62 23.44
C VAL A 232 6.70 -3.99 23.37
N PRO A 233 6.36 -4.94 24.26
CA PRO A 233 6.92 -6.28 24.21
C PRO A 233 6.50 -7.01 22.93
N ASP A 234 7.43 -7.77 22.33
CA ASP A 234 7.12 -8.67 21.22
C ASP A 234 6.48 -9.97 21.75
N LYS A 235 5.24 -9.83 22.24
CA LYS A 235 4.47 -10.91 22.87
C LYS A 235 2.99 -10.86 22.47
N PRO A 236 2.31 -12.02 22.44
CA PRO A 236 0.87 -12.07 22.26
C PRO A 236 0.14 -11.14 23.23
N GLY A 237 -0.78 -10.34 22.71
CA GLY A 237 -1.61 -9.44 23.50
C GLY A 237 -1.02 -8.05 23.80
N ALA A 238 0.26 -7.78 23.49
CA ALA A 238 0.87 -6.47 23.75
C ALA A 238 0.15 -5.32 23.00
N ILE A 239 -0.08 -5.50 21.70
CA ILE A 239 -0.83 -4.53 20.88
C ILE A 239 -2.28 -4.41 21.38
N ASN A 240 -2.90 -5.52 21.79
CA ASN A 240 -4.28 -5.53 22.29
C ASN A 240 -4.42 -4.65 23.54
N GLN A 241 -3.50 -4.75 24.50
CA GLN A 241 -3.55 -3.94 25.72
C GLN A 241 -3.49 -2.43 25.42
N VAL A 242 -2.65 -2.02 24.46
CA VAL A 242 -2.57 -0.62 24.03
C VAL A 242 -3.85 -0.19 23.29
N ALA A 243 -4.33 -1.00 22.35
CA ALA A 243 -5.54 -0.71 21.59
C ALA A 243 -6.78 -0.64 22.49
N GLU A 244 -6.87 -1.49 23.50
CA GLU A 244 -7.94 -1.49 24.48
C GLU A 244 -7.88 -0.26 25.39
N ALA A 245 -6.69 0.18 25.81
CA ALA A 245 -6.53 1.42 26.57
C ALA A 245 -6.99 2.66 25.77
N LEU A 246 -6.65 2.72 24.47
CA LEU A 246 -7.13 3.76 23.56
C LEU A 246 -8.66 3.69 23.38
N GLY A 247 -9.20 2.51 23.09
CA GLY A 247 -10.63 2.29 22.88
C GLY A 247 -11.49 2.63 24.09
N ARG A 248 -11.08 2.23 25.31
CA ARG A 248 -11.75 2.58 26.57
C ARG A 248 -11.72 4.09 26.87
N SER A 249 -10.81 4.81 26.24
CA SER A 249 -10.67 6.26 26.37
C SER A 249 -11.29 7.01 25.19
N SER A 250 -12.04 6.31 24.32
CA SER A 250 -12.65 6.86 23.10
C SER A 250 -11.67 7.51 22.13
N ALA A 251 -10.41 7.06 22.11
CA ALA A 251 -9.44 7.45 21.11
C ALA A 251 -9.50 6.45 19.94
N ASN A 252 -9.89 6.93 18.75
CA ASN A 252 -10.05 6.08 17.58
C ASN A 252 -8.72 5.90 16.84
N ILE A 253 -8.30 4.66 16.59
CA ILE A 253 -7.07 4.37 15.85
C ILE A 253 -7.34 4.54 14.36
N ILE A 254 -6.60 5.43 13.70
CA ILE A 254 -6.63 5.63 12.24
C ILE A 254 -5.55 4.78 11.56
N MET A 255 -4.39 4.70 12.20
CA MET A 255 -3.26 3.94 11.68
C MET A 255 -2.49 3.28 12.82
N LEU A 256 -2.04 2.05 12.58
CA LEU A 256 -1.17 1.31 13.48
C LEU A 256 -0.08 0.65 12.66
N HIS A 257 1.18 0.89 13.05
CA HIS A 257 2.35 0.32 12.40
C HIS A 257 3.30 -0.27 13.44
N THR A 258 3.82 -1.45 13.14
CA THR A 258 4.74 -2.15 14.03
C THR A 258 6.02 -2.52 13.31
N LYS A 259 7.11 -2.58 14.09
CA LYS A 259 8.40 -3.10 13.63
C LYS A 259 9.09 -3.79 14.79
N VAL A 260 9.46 -5.05 14.62
CA VAL A 260 10.26 -5.79 15.60
C VAL A 260 11.62 -5.11 15.73
N LEU A 261 12.03 -4.84 16.97
CA LEU A 261 13.35 -4.29 17.29
C LEU A 261 14.28 -5.43 17.70
N ASN A 262 13.84 -6.23 18.67
CA ASN A 262 14.50 -7.43 19.13
C ASN A 262 13.50 -8.58 19.11
N TYR A 263 13.79 -9.63 18.36
CA TYR A 263 12.91 -10.79 18.20
C TYR A 263 12.61 -11.43 19.56
N TYR A 264 11.32 -11.67 19.85
CA TYR A 264 10.79 -12.18 21.12
C TYR A 264 10.97 -11.28 22.34
N GLU A 265 11.48 -10.06 22.17
CA GLU A 265 11.68 -9.13 23.26
C GLU A 265 10.87 -7.86 23.07
N SER A 266 11.10 -7.11 21.99
CA SER A 266 10.54 -5.76 21.84
C SER A 266 10.24 -5.39 20.38
N MET A 267 9.26 -4.52 20.24
CA MET A 267 8.82 -3.96 18.97
C MET A 267 8.49 -2.47 19.14
N SER A 268 8.78 -1.66 18.14
CA SER A 268 8.21 -0.32 18.06
C SER A 268 6.76 -0.41 17.59
N LEU A 269 5.89 0.35 18.24
CA LEU A 269 4.49 0.49 17.89
C LEU A 269 4.19 1.98 17.68
N GLU A 270 3.77 2.32 16.48
CA GLU A 270 3.51 3.69 16.04
C GLU A 270 2.04 3.78 15.68
N ILE A 271 1.33 4.68 16.34
CA ILE A 271 -0.11 4.85 16.19
C ILE A 271 -0.41 6.28 15.77
N VAL A 272 -1.35 6.44 14.85
CA VAL A 272 -2.05 7.71 14.64
C VAL A 272 -3.48 7.52 15.08
N ALA A 273 -3.92 8.31 16.04
CA ALA A 273 -5.27 8.25 16.59
C ALA A 273 -5.98 9.60 16.44
N ASP A 274 -7.29 9.56 16.19
CA ASP A 274 -8.16 10.70 16.45
C ASP A 274 -8.54 10.71 17.93
N VAL A 275 -8.18 11.81 18.60
CA VAL A 275 -8.45 12.05 20.01
C VAL A 275 -9.54 13.11 20.22
N SER A 276 -10.25 13.53 19.16
CA SER A 276 -11.32 14.54 19.23
C SER A 276 -12.44 14.18 20.20
N GLN A 277 -12.72 12.88 20.36
CA GLN A 277 -13.72 12.33 21.28
C GLN A 277 -13.10 11.69 22.53
N CYS A 278 -11.81 11.92 22.79
CA CYS A 278 -11.14 11.30 23.91
C CYS A 278 -11.75 11.77 25.24
N THR A 279 -12.09 10.82 26.12
CA THR A 279 -12.82 11.09 27.36
C THR A 279 -11.90 11.51 28.52
N VAL A 280 -10.59 11.55 28.29
CA VAL A 280 -9.58 11.85 29.31
C VAL A 280 -8.51 12.79 28.77
N SER A 281 -7.71 13.37 29.66
CA SER A 281 -6.56 14.16 29.26
C SER A 281 -5.49 13.29 28.59
N MET A 282 -4.61 13.89 27.80
CA MET A 282 -3.52 13.15 27.16
C MET A 282 -2.53 12.56 28.18
N ASP A 283 -2.32 13.23 29.32
CA ASP A 283 -1.50 12.70 30.42
C ASP A 283 -2.15 11.46 31.05
N GLU A 284 -3.46 11.47 31.25
CA GLU A 284 -4.19 10.31 31.75
C GLU A 284 -4.21 9.18 30.71
N LEU A 285 -4.40 9.48 29.43
CA LEU A 285 -4.32 8.49 28.35
C LEU A 285 -2.95 7.82 28.32
N ARG A 286 -1.88 8.62 28.43
CA ARG A 286 -0.50 8.14 28.53
C ARG A 286 -0.34 7.20 29.74
N ALA A 287 -0.79 7.61 30.91
CA ALA A 287 -0.72 6.79 32.13
C ALA A 287 -1.49 5.47 31.98
N ARG A 288 -2.67 5.47 31.33
CA ARG A 288 -3.44 4.25 31.05
C ARG A 288 -2.67 3.28 30.15
N ILE A 289 -1.97 3.79 29.13
CA ILE A 289 -1.12 2.96 28.26
C ILE A 289 0.09 2.41 29.04
N GLU A 290 0.74 3.22 29.87
CA GLU A 290 1.85 2.78 30.73
C GLU A 290 1.41 1.65 31.69
N VAL A 291 0.24 1.79 32.31
CA VAL A 291 -0.37 0.74 33.15
C VAL A 291 -0.66 -0.51 32.33
N ALA A 292 -1.24 -0.38 31.14
CA ALA A 292 -1.54 -1.52 30.26
C ALA A 292 -0.27 -2.30 29.88
N LEU A 293 0.86 -1.61 29.69
CA LEU A 293 2.14 -2.20 29.37
C LEU A 293 2.89 -2.75 30.59
N SER A 294 2.62 -2.25 31.80
CA SER A 294 3.21 -2.77 33.04
C SER A 294 2.85 -4.24 33.35
N ALA A 295 1.78 -4.75 32.74
CA ALA A 295 1.38 -6.15 32.83
C ALA A 295 2.44 -7.12 32.27
N PHE A 296 3.37 -6.62 31.44
CA PHE A 296 4.44 -7.42 30.86
C PHE A 296 5.73 -7.28 31.66
N LYS A 297 6.41 -8.41 31.90
CA LYS A 297 7.72 -8.45 32.60
C LYS A 297 8.90 -7.89 31.78
N THR A 298 8.65 -7.45 30.55
CA THR A 298 9.67 -6.99 29.60
C THR A 298 9.63 -5.46 29.54
N PRO A 299 10.78 -4.77 29.38
CA PRO A 299 10.81 -3.32 29.24
C PRO A 299 9.88 -2.85 28.14
N SER A 300 9.08 -1.83 28.47
CA SER A 300 8.18 -1.14 27.56
C SER A 300 8.30 0.35 27.84
N GLU A 301 8.06 1.16 26.83
CA GLU A 301 8.28 2.60 26.91
C GLU A 301 7.21 3.32 26.10
N VAL A 302 6.56 4.28 26.75
CA VAL A 302 5.74 5.25 26.04
C VAL A 302 6.64 6.42 25.67
N LYS A 303 7.04 6.52 24.40
CA LYS A 303 8.03 7.53 24.00
C LYS A 303 7.38 8.90 23.90
N GLN A 304 6.43 9.05 23.00
CA GLN A 304 5.94 10.38 22.67
C GLN A 304 4.50 10.43 22.20
N PHE A 305 3.86 11.54 22.56
CA PHE A 305 2.59 12.03 22.01
C PHE A 305 2.91 13.32 21.27
N ARG A 306 2.67 13.34 19.96
CA ARG A 306 2.83 14.55 19.13
C ARG A 306 1.51 14.84 18.43
N PRO A 307 0.89 16.01 18.65
CA PRO A 307 -0.20 16.46 17.81
C PRO A 307 0.28 16.48 16.35
N ILE A 308 -0.50 15.88 15.46
CA ILE A 308 -0.30 16.06 14.02
C ILE A 308 -1.05 17.33 13.66
N VAL A 309 -0.30 18.41 13.54
CA VAL A 309 -0.84 19.68 13.04
C VAL A 309 -0.99 19.53 11.54
N LEU A 310 -2.21 19.23 11.12
CA LEU A 310 -2.60 19.26 9.72
C LEU A 310 -2.67 20.70 9.27
#